data_AF-A0A5B8RUN0-F1
#
_entry.id   AF-A0A5B8RUN0-F1
#
_cell.length_a   1.000
_cell.length_b   1.000
_cell.length_c   1.000
_cell.angle_alpha   90.00
_cell.angle_beta   90.00
_cell.angle_gamma   90.00
#
_symmetry.space_group_name_H-M   'P 1'
#
loop_
_entity.id
_entity.type
_entity.pdbx_description
1 polymer ?
#
loop_
_entity_poly.entity_id
_entity_poly.type
_entity_poly.pdbx_seq_one_letter_code
_entity_poly.pdbx_strand_id
1 'polypeptide(L)'
;MDFLLDTNVVSELMRTAPAVPAPQVLAWFARNTGGGMYTSAITQAEILAGIALLPEGKRRNALAGAAEQMFEQEFAERCLAFDSVAAQHYALAVARRTAVGWPISTEDGQIAAIALAAGLPLVTRNTKDFIHIEGLTVIDPWQAH
;
A
#
# COMPACT_ATOMS: atom_id res chain seq x y z
N MET A 1 -6.54 -7.78 -13.90
CA MET A 1 -5.84 -8.36 -12.74
C MET A 1 -5.89 -7.32 -11.66
N ASP A 2 -6.20 -7.70 -10.44
CA ASP A 2 -6.38 -6.76 -9.34
C ASP A 2 -5.07 -6.61 -8.55
N PHE A 3 -4.91 -5.51 -7.81
CA PHE A 3 -3.66 -5.15 -7.14
C PHE A 3 -3.92 -4.56 -5.74
N LEU A 4 -3.02 -4.83 -4.79
CA LEU A 4 -2.99 -4.11 -3.51
C LEU A 4 -1.91 -3.03 -3.54
N LEU A 5 -2.29 -1.78 -3.31
CA LEU A 5 -1.39 -0.64 -3.27
C LEU A 5 -0.88 -0.38 -1.86
N ASP A 6 0.44 -0.35 -1.72
CA ASP A 6 1.13 0.06 -0.50
C ASP A 6 1.11 1.59 -0.32
N THR A 7 1.42 2.05 0.88
CA THR A 7 1.35 3.44 1.34
C THR A 7 2.17 4.40 0.50
N ASN A 8 3.34 3.98 0.04
CA ASN A 8 4.18 4.81 -0.83
C ASN A 8 3.54 5.04 -2.21
N VAL A 9 2.77 4.07 -2.73
CA VAL A 9 2.09 4.19 -4.03
C VAL A 9 0.86 5.07 -3.90
N VAL A 10 0.05 4.84 -2.86
CA VAL A 10 -1.14 5.67 -2.57
C VAL A 10 -0.72 7.12 -2.34
N SER A 11 0.33 7.35 -1.54
CA SER A 11 0.87 8.69 -1.28
C SER A 11 1.42 9.37 -2.54
N GLU A 12 1.97 8.61 -3.50
CA GLU A 12 2.43 9.15 -4.78
C GLU A 12 1.24 9.63 -5.63
N LEU A 13 0.14 8.87 -5.66
CA LEU A 13 -1.09 9.24 -6.38
C LEU A 13 -1.78 10.47 -5.78
N MET A 14 -1.67 10.67 -4.47
CA MET A 14 -2.22 11.85 -3.79
C MET A 14 -1.47 13.16 -4.11
N ARG A 15 -0.34 13.11 -4.81
CA ARG A 15 0.46 14.32 -5.10
C ARG A 15 -0.24 15.22 -6.11
N THR A 16 -0.56 16.44 -5.68
CA THR A 16 -1.07 17.52 -6.53
C THR A 16 -0.08 18.68 -6.62
N ALA A 17 -0.21 19.50 -7.67
CA ALA A 17 0.69 20.60 -7.99
C ALA A 17 1.07 21.46 -6.75
N PRO A 18 2.35 21.90 -6.62
CA PRO A 18 3.42 21.85 -7.62
C PRO A 18 4.16 20.50 -7.71
N ALA A 19 3.87 19.56 -6.81
CA ALA A 19 4.37 18.19 -6.94
C ALA A 19 3.51 17.42 -7.95
N VAL A 20 4.13 16.59 -8.78
CA VAL A 20 3.42 15.69 -9.69
C VAL A 20 3.85 14.24 -9.42
N PRO A 21 2.95 13.26 -9.59
CA PRO A 21 3.31 11.86 -9.47
C PRO A 21 4.41 11.49 -10.47
N ALA A 22 5.27 10.55 -10.10
CA ALA A 22 6.30 10.02 -10.97
C ALA A 22 5.70 9.50 -12.30
N PRO A 23 6.23 9.89 -13.47
CA PRO A 23 5.69 9.47 -14.76
C PRO A 23 5.64 7.96 -14.95
N GLN A 24 6.58 7.22 -14.37
CA GLN A 24 6.63 5.76 -14.40
C GLN A 24 5.41 5.13 -13.72
N VAL A 25 5.03 5.68 -12.55
CA VAL A 25 3.87 5.22 -11.79
C VAL A 25 2.60 5.49 -12.58
N LEU A 26 2.43 6.71 -13.10
CA LEU A 26 1.28 7.05 -13.94
C LEU A 26 1.18 6.16 -15.18
N ALA A 27 2.30 5.89 -15.85
CA ALA A 27 2.35 4.99 -17.00
C ALA A 27 2.01 3.55 -16.62
N TRP A 28 2.43 3.07 -15.44
CA TRP A 28 2.06 1.76 -14.92
C TRP A 28 0.55 1.68 -14.67
N PHE A 29 -0.06 2.68 -14.03
CA PHE A 29 -1.52 2.72 -13.83
C PHE A 29 -2.27 2.75 -15.16
N ALA A 30 -1.81 3.54 -16.14
CA ALA A 30 -2.41 3.63 -17.46
C ALA A 30 -2.41 2.28 -18.22
N ARG A 31 -1.41 1.43 -17.98
CA ARG A 31 -1.34 0.07 -18.55
C ARG A 31 -2.23 -0.94 -17.82
N ASN A 32 -2.61 -0.67 -16.57
CA ASN A 32 -3.35 -1.58 -15.70
C ASN A 32 -4.80 -1.13 -15.44
N THR A 33 -5.37 -0.31 -16.32
CA THR A 33 -6.74 0.27 -16.18
C THR A 33 -7.86 -0.76 -16.15
N GLY A 34 -7.64 -1.98 -16.67
CA GLY A 34 -8.60 -3.09 -16.59
C GLY A 34 -8.58 -3.86 -15.27
N GLY A 35 -7.76 -3.45 -14.29
CA GLY A 35 -7.61 -4.09 -12.99
C GLY A 35 -8.19 -3.27 -11.85
N GLY A 36 -8.77 -3.94 -10.85
CA GLY A 36 -9.16 -3.31 -9.60
C GLY A 36 -7.94 -2.91 -8.76
N MET A 37 -7.88 -1.64 -8.37
CA MET A 37 -6.87 -1.13 -7.44
C MET A 37 -7.46 -1.12 -6.03
N TYR A 38 -6.82 -1.83 -5.12
CA TYR A 38 -7.18 -1.92 -3.71
C TYR A 38 -6.09 -1.29 -2.85
N THR A 39 -6.42 -0.95 -1.62
CA THR A 39 -5.46 -0.58 -0.58
C THR A 39 -5.80 -1.31 0.71
N SER A 40 -5.01 -1.12 1.76
CA SER A 40 -5.23 -1.76 3.05
C SER A 40 -5.64 -0.75 4.11
N ALA A 41 -6.37 -1.22 5.13
CA ALA A 41 -6.66 -0.43 6.31
C ALA A 41 -5.38 -0.01 7.06
N ILE A 42 -4.27 -0.74 6.89
CA ILE A 42 -2.96 -0.39 7.44
C ILE A 42 -2.41 0.83 6.71
N THR A 43 -2.43 0.82 5.38
CA THR A 43 -2.06 1.98 4.55
C THR A 43 -2.92 3.20 4.86
N GLN A 44 -4.23 3.01 5.02
CA GLN A 44 -5.12 4.08 5.44
C GLN A 44 -4.71 4.65 6.80
N ALA A 45 -4.42 3.79 7.79
CA ALA A 45 -3.96 4.22 9.10
C ALA A 45 -2.63 4.99 9.04
N GLU A 46 -1.66 4.54 8.25
CA GLU A 46 -0.38 5.23 8.08
C GLU A 46 -0.55 6.64 7.49
N ILE A 47 -1.38 6.78 6.45
CA ILE A 47 -1.64 8.08 5.83
C ILE A 47 -2.35 9.02 6.82
N LEU A 48 -3.40 8.54 7.50
CA LEU A 48 -4.15 9.35 8.46
C LEU A 48 -3.28 9.76 9.65
N ALA A 49 -2.45 8.85 10.17
CA ALA A 49 -1.49 9.16 11.23
C ALA A 49 -0.46 10.20 10.77
N GLY A 50 0.11 10.03 9.57
CA GLY A 50 1.05 10.98 9.00
C GLY A 50 0.47 12.40 8.87
N ILE A 51 -0.80 12.50 8.47
CA ILE A 51 -1.53 13.78 8.40
C ILE A 51 -1.79 14.35 9.80
N ALA A 52 -2.21 13.52 10.75
CA ALA A 52 -2.52 13.95 12.12
C ALA A 52 -1.28 14.49 12.87
N LEU A 53 -0.10 13.97 12.54
CA LEU A 53 1.17 14.41 13.13
C LEU A 53 1.71 15.74 12.55
N LEU A 54 1.11 16.27 11.48
CA LEU A 54 1.51 17.57 10.93
C LEU A 54 1.02 18.72 11.82
N PRO A 55 1.80 19.82 11.92
CA PRO A 55 1.31 21.05 12.54
C PRO A 55 0.01 21.53 11.86
N GLU A 56 -0.87 22.13 12.66
CA GLU A 56 -2.08 22.77 12.15
C GLU A 56 -1.75 23.82 11.09
N GLY A 57 -2.50 23.81 9.99
CA GLY A 57 -2.32 24.76 8.91
C GLY A 57 -2.79 24.24 7.56
N LYS A 58 -2.59 25.07 6.53
CA LYS A 58 -3.07 24.82 5.16
C LYS A 58 -2.64 23.47 4.60
N ARG A 59 -1.40 23.05 4.88
CA ARG A 59 -0.86 21.77 4.40
C ARG A 59 -1.58 20.56 5.00
N ARG A 60 -1.80 20.57 6.32
CA ARG A 60 -2.54 19.49 7.01
C ARG A 60 -3.96 19.40 6.47
N ASN A 61 -4.66 20.53 6.37
CA ASN A 61 -6.05 20.56 5.90
C ASN A 61 -6.18 20.09 4.45
N ALA A 62 -5.26 20.50 3.57
CA ALA A 62 -5.26 20.06 2.18
C ALA A 62 -5.04 18.54 2.06
N LEU A 63 -4.08 17.98 2.81
CA LEU A 63 -3.82 16.54 2.80
C LEU A 63 -4.97 15.75 3.43
N ALA A 64 -5.61 16.27 4.48
CA ALA A 64 -6.77 15.64 5.10
C ALA A 64 -7.94 15.53 4.12
N GLY A 65 -8.27 16.62 3.41
CA GLY A 65 -9.33 16.58 2.38
C GLY A 65 -9.00 15.66 1.21
N ALA A 66 -7.72 15.60 0.79
CA ALA A 66 -7.29 14.66 -0.25
C ALA A 66 -7.40 13.20 0.21
N ALA A 67 -7.05 12.90 1.47
CA ALA A 67 -7.18 11.56 2.03
C ALA A 67 -8.64 11.13 2.16
N GLU A 68 -9.51 12.03 2.66
CA GLU A 68 -10.95 11.79 2.76
C GLU A 68 -11.54 11.47 1.38
N GLN A 69 -11.26 12.30 0.37
CA GLN A 69 -11.71 12.04 -0.99
C GLN A 69 -11.21 10.68 -1.53
N MET A 70 -9.93 10.37 -1.33
CA MET A 70 -9.34 9.13 -1.81
C MET A 70 -9.96 7.89 -1.15
N PHE A 71 -10.11 7.89 0.18
CA PHE A 71 -10.60 6.72 0.88
C PHE A 71 -12.13 6.56 0.84
N GLU A 72 -12.88 7.67 0.84
CA GLU A 72 -14.35 7.61 0.82
C GLU A 72 -14.95 7.53 -0.58
N GLN A 73 -14.20 7.90 -1.63
CA GLN A 73 -14.69 7.84 -3.01
C GLN A 73 -13.95 6.80 -3.84
N GLU A 74 -12.62 6.87 -3.90
CA GLU A 74 -11.84 5.97 -4.77
C GLU A 74 -11.72 4.56 -4.17
N PHE A 75 -11.49 4.45 -2.86
CA PHE A 75 -11.26 3.18 -2.16
C PHE A 75 -12.38 2.74 -1.21
N ALA A 76 -13.57 3.35 -1.27
CA ALA A 76 -14.67 3.11 -0.31
C ALA A 76 -14.99 1.61 -0.08
N GLU A 77 -14.96 0.82 -1.14
CA GLU A 77 -15.19 -0.64 -1.12
C GLU A 77 -13.93 -1.45 -1.47
N ARG A 78 -12.78 -0.77 -1.56
CA ARG A 78 -11.50 -1.33 -1.99
C ARG A 78 -10.39 -1.15 -0.95
N CYS A 79 -10.78 -0.86 0.29
CA CYS A 79 -9.91 -0.84 1.46
C CYS A 79 -10.04 -2.17 2.21
N LEU A 80 -9.03 -3.04 2.09
CA LEU A 80 -9.05 -4.37 2.68
C LEU A 80 -8.62 -4.34 4.16
N ALA A 81 -9.38 -5.04 5.01
CA ALA A 81 -9.11 -5.13 6.43
C ALA A 81 -8.05 -6.19 6.77
N PHE A 82 -7.38 -6.02 7.92
CA PHE A 82 -6.59 -7.09 8.53
C PHE A 82 -7.51 -8.03 9.31
N ASP A 83 -7.97 -9.10 8.67
CA ASP A 83 -8.90 -10.07 9.26
C ASP A 83 -8.22 -11.34 9.78
N SER A 84 -9.02 -12.33 10.18
CA SER A 84 -8.51 -13.61 10.70
C SER A 84 -7.76 -14.46 9.66
N VAL A 85 -8.03 -14.27 8.37
CA VAL A 85 -7.31 -14.98 7.29
C VAL A 85 -5.95 -14.31 7.08
N ALA A 86 -5.92 -12.98 7.01
CA ALA A 86 -4.68 -12.22 6.99
C ALA A 86 -3.81 -12.52 8.23
N ALA A 87 -4.41 -12.64 9.42
CA ALA A 87 -3.65 -12.96 10.65
C ALA A 87 -2.87 -14.28 10.55
N GLN A 88 -3.40 -15.29 9.85
CA GLN A 88 -2.70 -16.56 9.62
C GLN A 88 -1.50 -16.38 8.67
N HIS A 89 -1.68 -15.64 7.57
CA HIS A 89 -0.59 -15.31 6.66
C HIS A 89 0.50 -14.48 7.34
N TYR A 90 0.11 -13.51 8.19
CA TYR A 90 1.03 -12.70 8.97
C TYR A 90 1.94 -13.56 9.84
N ALA A 91 1.36 -14.47 10.64
CA ALA A 91 2.12 -15.32 11.54
C ALA A 91 3.16 -16.16 10.79
N LEU A 92 2.78 -16.73 9.64
CA LEU A 92 3.68 -17.51 8.80
C LEU A 92 4.79 -16.66 8.18
N ALA A 93 4.44 -15.49 7.64
CA ALA A 93 5.39 -14.57 7.03
C ALA A 93 6.45 -14.12 8.06
N VAL A 94 6.02 -13.66 9.24
CA VAL A 94 6.92 -13.22 10.33
C VAL A 94 7.81 -14.35 10.81
N ALA A 95 7.26 -15.54 11.06
CA ALA A 95 8.03 -16.68 11.56
C ALA A 95 9.13 -17.10 10.57
N ARG A 96 8.78 -17.22 9.28
CA ARG A 96 9.72 -17.62 8.22
C ARG A 96 10.79 -16.57 8.00
N ARG A 97 10.41 -15.30 7.90
CA ARG A 97 11.33 -14.18 7.72
C ARG A 97 12.32 -14.03 8.86
N THR A 98 11.85 -14.22 10.09
CA THR A 98 12.71 -14.24 11.28
C THR A 98 13.69 -15.41 11.22
N ALA A 99 13.23 -16.61 10.86
CA ALA A 99 14.07 -17.80 10.79
C ALA A 99 15.22 -17.68 9.77
N VAL A 100 15.05 -16.90 8.69
CA VAL A 100 16.08 -16.64 7.68
C VAL A 100 16.90 -15.37 7.93
N GLY A 101 16.78 -14.76 9.11
CA GLY A 101 17.56 -13.57 9.52
C GLY A 101 17.13 -12.27 8.84
N TRP A 102 15.91 -12.21 8.31
CA TRP A 102 15.34 -11.05 7.62
C TRP A 102 14.01 -10.64 8.25
N PRO A 103 13.96 -10.19 9.51
CA PRO A 103 12.70 -9.79 10.14
C PRO A 103 11.96 -8.71 9.33
N ILE A 104 10.64 -8.64 9.49
CA ILE A 104 9.75 -7.66 8.83
C ILE A 104 9.12 -6.77 9.90
N SER A 105 8.79 -5.53 9.55
CA SER A 105 8.01 -4.65 10.42
C SER A 105 6.61 -5.22 10.65
N THR A 106 5.90 -4.70 11.65
CA THR A 106 4.53 -5.18 11.92
C THR A 106 3.60 -4.73 10.80
N GLU A 107 3.76 -3.49 10.36
CA GLU A 107 2.97 -2.81 9.33
C GLU A 107 3.15 -3.50 7.98
N ASP A 108 4.40 -3.68 7.52
CA ASP A 108 4.69 -4.40 6.26
C ASP A 108 4.22 -5.86 6.34
N GLY A 109 4.35 -6.49 7.51
CA GLY A 109 3.84 -7.83 7.75
C GLY A 109 2.33 -7.91 7.56
N GLN A 110 1.58 -6.94 8.09
CA GLN A 110 0.12 -6.89 7.95
C GLN A 110 -0.28 -6.60 6.50
N ILE A 111 0.41 -5.69 5.81
CA ILE A 111 0.16 -5.36 4.40
C ILE A 111 0.41 -6.59 3.51
N ALA A 112 1.55 -7.27 3.69
CA ALA A 112 1.88 -8.50 2.99
C ALA A 112 0.82 -9.59 3.22
N ALA A 113 0.36 -9.72 4.46
CA ALA A 113 -0.64 -10.70 4.84
C ALA A 113 -2.01 -10.45 4.22
N ILE A 114 -2.43 -9.17 4.13
CA ILE A 114 -3.65 -8.77 3.43
C ILE A 114 -3.56 -9.10 1.93
N ALA A 115 -2.41 -8.79 1.31
CA ALA A 115 -2.17 -9.12 -0.10
C ALA A 115 -2.27 -10.64 -0.35
N LEU A 116 -1.64 -11.45 0.51
CA LEU A 116 -1.70 -12.90 0.45
C LEU A 116 -3.12 -13.45 0.64
N ALA A 117 -3.84 -12.96 1.65
CA ALA A 117 -5.21 -13.39 1.94
C ALA A 117 -6.17 -13.09 0.78
N ALA A 118 -5.98 -11.94 0.11
CA ALA A 118 -6.78 -11.53 -1.05
C ALA A 118 -6.29 -12.13 -2.38
N GLY A 119 -5.15 -12.83 -2.39
CA GLY A 119 -4.53 -13.34 -3.62
C GLY A 119 -4.09 -12.24 -4.58
N LEU A 120 -3.75 -11.05 -4.06
CA LEU A 120 -3.40 -9.87 -4.85
C LEU A 120 -1.88 -9.64 -4.88
N PRO A 121 -1.29 -9.29 -6.03
CA PRO A 121 0.05 -8.73 -6.08
C PRO A 121 0.13 -7.41 -5.29
N LEU A 122 1.20 -7.25 -4.51
CA LEU A 122 1.51 -6.03 -3.77
C LEU A 122 2.30 -5.06 -4.67
N VAL A 123 1.79 -3.85 -4.82
CA VAL A 123 2.44 -2.77 -5.57
C VAL A 123 3.12 -1.85 -4.57
N THR A 124 4.46 -1.78 -4.61
CA THR A 124 5.26 -1.02 -3.66
C THR A 124 6.62 -0.66 -4.25
N ARG A 125 7.13 0.53 -3.90
CA ARG A 125 8.53 0.90 -4.16
C ARG A 125 9.53 0.12 -3.29
N ASN A 126 9.09 -0.37 -2.13
CA ASN A 126 9.94 -0.94 -1.09
C ASN A 126 10.12 -2.46 -1.26
N THR A 127 10.42 -2.93 -2.48
CA THR A 127 10.41 -4.37 -2.81
C THR A 127 11.30 -5.24 -1.90
N LYS A 128 12.44 -4.71 -1.47
CA LYS A 128 13.36 -5.36 -0.52
C LYS A 128 12.68 -5.72 0.81
N ASP A 129 11.69 -4.96 1.24
CA ASP A 129 11.00 -5.16 2.52
C ASP A 129 9.95 -6.28 2.43
N PHE A 130 9.80 -6.91 1.25
CA PHE A 130 8.86 -8.00 1.00
C PHE A 130 9.52 -9.25 0.40
N ILE A 131 10.85 -9.32 0.39
CA ILE A 131 11.56 -10.51 -0.06
C ILE A 131 11.35 -11.69 0.92
N HIS A 132 11.54 -12.91 0.42
CA HIS A 132 11.40 -14.14 1.19
C HIS A 132 10.00 -14.36 1.81
N ILE A 133 8.96 -13.74 1.24
CA ILE A 133 7.56 -14.03 1.56
C ILE A 133 7.00 -14.94 0.46
N GLU A 134 6.80 -16.22 0.81
CA GLU A 134 6.26 -17.22 -0.12
C GLU A 134 4.85 -16.84 -0.58
N GLY A 135 4.60 -16.96 -1.89
CA GLY A 135 3.29 -16.68 -2.50
C GLY A 135 3.00 -15.19 -2.76
N LEU A 136 3.83 -14.28 -2.24
CA LEU A 136 3.63 -12.84 -2.46
C LEU A 136 4.32 -12.41 -3.76
N THR A 137 3.52 -11.90 -4.70
CA THR A 137 4.04 -11.21 -5.89
C THR A 137 4.20 -9.73 -5.57
N VAL A 138 5.36 -9.15 -5.88
CA VAL A 138 5.68 -7.74 -5.59
C VAL A 138 6.00 -7.02 -6.88
N ILE A 139 5.41 -5.84 -7.09
CA ILE A 139 5.56 -5.02 -8.30
C ILE A 139 6.03 -3.63 -7.89
N ASP A 140 7.13 -3.16 -8.47
CA ASP A 140 7.63 -1.80 -8.30
C ASP A 140 7.19 -0.92 -9.48
N PRO A 141 6.18 -0.04 -9.34
CA PRO A 141 5.69 0.76 -10.45
C PRO A 141 6.66 1.88 -10.88
N TRP A 142 7.76 2.10 -10.15
CA TRP A 142 8.84 3.00 -10.58
C TRP A 142 9.83 2.35 -11.55
N GLN A 143 9.84 1.02 -11.65
CA GLN A 143 10.71 0.31 -12.58
C GLN A 143 10.03 0.13 -13.94
N ALA A 144 10.86 0.06 -14.99
CA ALA A 144 10.39 -0.28 -16.32
C ALA A 144 10.06 -1.79 -16.35
N HIS A 145 8.82 -2.10 -16.70
CA HIS A 145 8.30 -3.46 -16.94
C HIS A 145 7.91 -3.60 -18.40
#